data_AF-A0A966F2S9-F1
#
_entry.id   AF-A0A966F2S9-F1
#
_cell.length_a   1.000
_cell.length_b   1.000
_cell.length_c   1.000
_cell.angle_alpha   90.00
_cell.angle_beta   90.00
_cell.angle_gamma   90.00
#
_symmetry.space_group_name_H-M   'P 1'
#
loop_
_entity.id
_entity.type
_entity.pdbx_description
1 polymer ?
#
loop_
_entity_poly.entity_id
_entity_poly.type
_entity_poly.pdbx_seq_one_letter_code
_entity_poly.pdbx_strand_id
1 'polypeptide(L)'
;MIDHIVLPWLHIQEIRGRFFLDVGGAWYDIPAYNLELSGQTFPIPAYRQTFRFSKDGRLQDAVSSYGFGISLNLFGLPAHWDFSKRWDFKDTFDPGYATAFWIGYRY
;
A
#
# COMPACT_ATOMS: atom_id res chain seq x y z
N MET A 1 -1.65 -15.60 -21.64
CA MET A 1 -1.55 -16.26 -20.33
C MET A 1 -0.72 -17.52 -20.52
N ILE A 2 0.16 -17.84 -19.58
CA ILE A 2 0.86 -19.14 -19.54
C ILE A 2 0.17 -19.97 -18.47
N ASP A 3 -0.24 -21.19 -18.83
CA ASP A 3 -1.11 -22.02 -18.00
C ASP A 3 -0.30 -22.82 -16.96
N HIS A 4 0.74 -23.53 -17.40
CA HIS A 4 1.61 -24.33 -16.51
C HIS A 4 3.06 -24.32 -16.99
N ILE A 5 3.99 -24.28 -16.03
CA ILE A 5 5.40 -24.60 -16.23
C ILE A 5 5.75 -25.70 -15.23
N VAL A 6 6.10 -26.88 -15.76
CA VAL A 6 6.43 -28.06 -14.96
C VAL A 6 7.88 -28.44 -15.24
N LEU A 7 8.72 -28.33 -14.21
CA LEU A 7 10.10 -28.80 -14.16
C LEU A 7 10.22 -29.87 -13.07
N PRO A 8 11.29 -30.70 -13.06
CA PRO A 8 11.44 -31.80 -12.10
C PRO A 8 11.34 -31.40 -10.62
N TRP A 9 11.58 -30.13 -10.30
CA TRP A 9 11.56 -29.57 -8.94
C TRP A 9 10.66 -28.33 -8.79
N LEU A 10 9.95 -27.91 -9.84
CA LEU A 10 9.19 -26.66 -9.86
C LEU A 10 7.88 -26.82 -10.62
N HIS A 11 6.78 -26.51 -9.96
CA HIS A 11 5.46 -26.44 -10.58
C HIS A 11 4.89 -25.03 -10.38
N ILE A 12 4.79 -24.29 -11.48
CA ILE A 12 4.20 -22.94 -11.50
C ILE A 12 2.95 -22.98 -12.38
N GLN A 13 1.88 -22.35 -11.92
CA GLN A 13 0.63 -22.22 -12.66
C GLN A 13 0.14 -20.77 -12.67
N GLU A 14 -0.83 -20.49 -13.54
CA GLU A 14 -1.60 -19.23 -13.53
C GLU A 14 -0.74 -17.95 -13.63
N ILE A 15 0.31 -17.97 -14.44
CA ILE A 15 1.23 -16.84 -14.56
C ILE A 15 0.51 -15.66 -15.22
N ARG A 16 0.37 -14.56 -14.47
CA ARG A 16 -0.33 -13.34 -14.89
C ARG A 16 0.51 -12.10 -14.61
N GLY A 17 0.79 -11.33 -15.66
CA GLY A 17 1.30 -9.97 -15.53
C GLY A 17 0.21 -9.00 -15.09
N ARG A 18 0.57 -8.01 -14.28
CA ARG A 18 -0.34 -6.96 -13.79
C ARG A 18 0.33 -5.60 -13.92
N PHE A 19 -0.45 -4.59 -14.25
CA PHE A 19 -0.10 -3.19 -14.06
C PHE A 19 -1.04 -2.61 -13.02
N PHE A 20 -0.54 -1.72 -12.18
CA PHE A 20 -1.33 -1.12 -11.13
C PHE A 20 -0.93 0.34 -10.89
N LEU A 21 -1.87 1.05 -10.29
CA LEU A 21 -1.73 2.40 -9.79
C LEU A 21 -2.47 2.42 -8.46
N ASP A 22 -1.74 2.73 -7.39
CA ASP A 22 -2.29 2.79 -6.04
C ASP A 22 -2.27 4.25 -5.55
N VAL A 23 -3.30 4.65 -4.82
CA VAL A 23 -3.37 5.96 -4.16
C VAL A 23 -3.95 5.76 -2.77
N GLY A 24 -3.32 6.35 -1.77
CA GLY A 24 -3.74 6.24 -0.38
C GLY A 24 -3.41 7.47 0.43
N GLY A 25 -4.23 7.77 1.42
CA GLY A 25 -3.99 8.83 2.39
C GLY A 25 -4.60 8.42 3.73
N ALA A 26 -4.00 8.89 4.82
CA ALA A 26 -4.50 8.65 6.16
C ALA A 26 -4.38 9.93 6.98
N TRP A 27 -5.42 10.22 7.76
CA TRP A 27 -5.45 11.29 8.74
C TRP A 27 -6.20 10.81 9.98
N TYR A 28 -5.98 11.46 11.11
CA TYR A 28 -6.69 11.15 12.35
C TYR A 28 -7.22 12.42 13.02
N ASP A 29 -8.42 12.30 13.56
CA ASP A 29 -9.02 13.31 14.42
C ASP A 29 -9.22 12.69 15.80
N ILE A 30 -8.93 13.47 16.83
CA ILE A 30 -9.10 13.08 18.23
C ILE A 30 -10.20 13.97 18.81
N PRO A 31 -11.34 13.39 19.24
CA PRO A 31 -12.37 14.18 19.92
C PRO A 31 -11.84 14.70 21.25
N ALA A 32 -12.41 15.80 21.74
CA ALA A 32 -12.13 16.27 23.09
C ALA A 32 -12.57 15.19 24.09
N TYR A 33 -11.78 14.99 25.14
CA TYR A 33 -12.10 14.05 26.21
C TYR A 33 -11.58 14.55 27.54
N ASN A 34 -12.09 13.98 28.63
CA ASN A 34 -11.62 14.28 29.97
C ASN A 34 -10.76 13.13 30.49
N LEU A 35 -9.58 13.45 31.00
CA LEU A 35 -8.74 12.50 31.72
C LEU A 35 -9.01 12.63 33.22
N GLU A 36 -9.41 11.54 33.87
CA GLU A 36 -9.54 11.50 35.33
C GLU A 36 -8.27 10.90 35.96
N LEU A 37 -7.63 11.66 36.84
CA LEU A 37 -6.44 11.22 37.57
C LEU A 37 -6.52 11.69 39.03
N SER A 38 -6.40 10.77 39.97
CA SER A 38 -6.46 11.06 41.42
C SER A 38 -7.70 11.84 41.87
N GLY A 39 -8.85 11.56 41.24
CA GLY A 39 -10.12 12.25 41.52
C GLY A 39 -10.22 13.67 40.95
N GLN A 40 -9.26 14.10 40.14
CA GLN A 40 -9.31 15.37 39.39
C GLN A 40 -9.58 15.11 37.91
N THR A 41 -10.41 15.97 37.31
CA THR A 41 -10.74 15.94 35.87
C THR A 41 -9.89 16.94 35.10
N PHE A 42 -9.19 16.47 34.08
CA PHE A 42 -8.36 17.28 33.18
C PHE A 42 -8.98 17.29 31.78
N PRO A 43 -9.53 18.42 31.30
CA PRO A 43 -10.06 18.51 29.96
C PRO A 43 -8.93 18.49 28.93
N ILE A 44 -8.97 17.54 28.00
CA ILE A 44 -8.07 17.43 26.85
C ILE A 44 -8.84 17.92 25.61
N PRO A 45 -8.38 18.99 24.94
CA PRO A 45 -9.08 19.54 23.79
C PRO A 45 -9.06 18.58 22.60
N ALA A 46 -10.02 18.75 21.70
CA ALA A 46 -10.04 18.03 20.44
C ALA A 46 -8.82 18.41 19.58
N TYR A 47 -8.29 17.45 18.83
CA TYR A 47 -7.29 17.65 17.80
C TYR A 47 -7.89 17.27 16.45
N ARG A 48 -7.75 18.15 15.45
CA ARG A 48 -8.10 17.83 14.06
C ARG A 48 -6.88 17.97 13.19
N GLN A 49 -6.53 16.91 12.48
CA GLN A 49 -5.44 16.96 11.52
C GLN A 49 -5.93 17.69 10.27
N THR A 50 -5.25 18.75 9.87
CA THR A 50 -5.52 19.36 8.56
C THR A 50 -4.98 18.41 7.49
N PHE A 51 -5.84 17.96 6.59
CA PHE A 51 -5.49 17.05 5.51
C PHE A 51 -5.99 17.60 4.16
N ARG A 52 -5.07 17.68 3.19
CA ARG A 52 -5.35 18.00 1.80
C ARG A 52 -4.82 16.89 0.91
N PHE A 53 -5.74 16.17 0.29
CA PHE A 53 -5.42 15.04 -0.59
C PHE A 53 -4.55 15.48 -1.78
N SER A 54 -4.98 16.52 -2.50
CA SER A 54 -4.27 17.05 -3.66
C SER A 54 -4.35 18.56 -3.74
N LYS A 55 -3.31 19.18 -4.29
CA LYS A 55 -3.27 20.60 -4.63
C LYS A 55 -2.54 20.80 -5.95
N ASP A 56 -3.09 21.62 -6.83
CA ASP A 56 -2.46 21.99 -8.12
C ASP A 56 -2.12 20.77 -8.99
N GLY A 57 -2.90 19.70 -8.93
CA GLY A 57 -2.66 18.45 -9.67
C GLY A 57 -1.55 17.56 -9.10
N ARG A 58 -1.09 17.83 -7.87
CA ARG A 58 -0.11 17.02 -7.13
C ARG A 58 -0.74 16.47 -5.86
N LEU A 59 -0.38 15.26 -5.44
CA LEU A 59 -0.73 14.81 -4.09
C LEU A 59 0.05 15.62 -3.04
N GLN A 60 -0.65 16.06 -1.98
CA GLN A 60 -0.03 16.85 -0.90
C GLN A 60 0.15 15.99 0.36
N ASP A 61 -0.95 15.55 0.97
CA ASP A 61 -0.92 14.72 2.20
C ASP A 61 -1.23 13.24 1.92
N ALA A 62 -1.56 12.91 0.67
CA ALA A 62 -1.70 11.55 0.18
C ALA A 62 -0.42 11.07 -0.52
N VAL A 63 -0.32 9.76 -0.75
CA VAL A 63 0.78 9.11 -1.45
C VAL A 63 0.20 8.24 -2.56
N SER A 64 0.92 8.13 -3.67
CA SER A 64 0.59 7.18 -4.71
C SER A 64 1.81 6.40 -5.18
N SER A 65 1.55 5.29 -5.84
CA SER A 65 2.54 4.50 -6.56
C SER A 65 1.96 4.03 -7.89
N TYR A 66 2.85 3.70 -8.81
CA TYR A 66 2.52 2.93 -10.00
C TYR A 66 3.55 1.82 -10.17
N GLY A 67 3.15 0.76 -10.85
CA GLY A 67 4.02 -0.39 -11.00
C GLY A 67 3.48 -1.47 -11.89
N PHE A 68 4.25 -2.54 -11.93
CA PHE A 68 3.89 -3.78 -12.58
C PHE A 68 4.34 -4.95 -11.73
N GLY A 69 3.78 -6.12 -11.99
CA GLY A 69 4.15 -7.31 -11.26
C GLY A 69 3.70 -8.59 -11.92
N ILE A 70 4.14 -9.69 -11.35
CA ILE A 70 3.81 -11.05 -11.78
C ILE A 70 3.10 -11.74 -10.62
N SER A 71 1.94 -12.31 -10.92
CA SER A 71 1.28 -13.27 -10.05
C SER A 71 1.45 -14.65 -10.62
N LEU A 72 1.64 -15.63 -9.76
CA LEU A 72 1.72 -17.02 -10.13
C LEU A 72 1.29 -17.88 -8.94
N ASN A 73 0.90 -19.11 -9.22
CA ASN A 73 0.66 -20.10 -8.21
C ASN A 73 1.91 -20.99 -8.08
N LEU A 74 2.55 -20.97 -6.92
CA LEU A 74 3.77 -21.71 -6.60
C LEU A 74 3.44 -22.80 -5.58
N PHE A 75 3.56 -24.07 -5.98
CA PHE A 75 3.23 -25.23 -5.13
C PHE A 75 1.83 -25.18 -4.49
N GLY A 76 0.84 -24.61 -5.19
CA GLY A 76 -0.54 -24.49 -4.70
C GLY A 76 -0.81 -23.24 -3.86
N LEU A 77 0.18 -22.35 -3.70
CA LEU A 77 0.03 -21.07 -3.00
C LEU A 77 0.12 -19.89 -3.97
N PRO A 78 -0.74 -18.87 -3.82
CA PRO A 78 -0.59 -17.64 -4.58
C PRO A 78 0.68 -16.91 -4.16
N ALA A 79 1.48 -16.55 -5.15
CA ALA A 79 2.71 -15.78 -5.01
C ALA A 79 2.67 -14.56 -5.93
N HIS A 80 3.23 -13.46 -5.43
CA HIS A 80 3.22 -12.19 -6.13
C HIS A 80 4.57 -11.52 -6.00
N TRP A 81 5.04 -10.97 -7.11
CA TRP A 81 6.26 -10.19 -7.18
C TRP A 81 5.97 -8.89 -7.91
N ASP A 82 5.99 -7.79 -7.18
CA ASP A 82 5.64 -6.47 -7.68
C ASP A 82 6.84 -5.52 -7.65
N PHE A 83 6.89 -4.65 -8.64
CA PHE A 83 7.90 -3.60 -8.84
C PHE A 83 7.16 -2.27 -8.96
N SER A 84 7.45 -1.33 -8.06
CA SER A 84 6.72 -0.05 -7.99
C SER A 84 7.65 1.15 -7.81
N LYS A 85 7.14 2.31 -8.17
CA LYS A 85 7.72 3.61 -7.82
C LYS A 85 6.64 4.49 -7.20
N ARG A 86 7.01 5.26 -6.18
CA ARG A 86 6.15 6.28 -5.59
C ARG A 86 6.21 7.55 -6.41
N TRP A 87 5.05 8.17 -6.55
CA TRP A 87 4.86 9.43 -7.25
C TRP A 87 3.71 10.21 -6.63
N ASP A 88 3.58 11.47 -7.03
CA ASP A 88 2.50 12.36 -6.58
C ASP A 88 1.73 12.99 -7.74
N PHE A 89 1.71 12.31 -8.88
CA PHE A 89 1.17 12.77 -10.17
C PHE A 89 1.99 13.86 -10.87
N LYS A 90 3.10 14.33 -10.29
CA LYS A 90 4.06 15.22 -10.97
C LYS A 90 5.46 14.68 -10.96
N ASP A 91 5.98 14.37 -9.78
CA ASP A 91 7.34 13.89 -9.60
C ASP A 91 7.34 12.43 -9.14
N THR A 92 8.35 11.69 -9.60
CA THR A 92 8.65 10.34 -9.10
C THR A 92 9.74 10.46 -8.05
N PHE A 93 9.51 9.87 -6.87
CA PHE A 93 10.39 10.05 -5.71
C PHE A 93 11.52 9.02 -5.66
N ASP A 94 11.29 7.83 -6.22
CA ASP A 94 12.21 6.72 -6.08
C ASP A 94 13.19 6.65 -7.28
N PRO A 95 14.51 6.57 -7.04
CA PRO A 95 15.51 6.51 -8.12
C PRO A 95 15.45 5.18 -8.89
N GLY A 96 14.96 4.12 -8.25
CA GLY A 96 14.78 2.77 -8.81
C GLY A 96 13.41 2.20 -8.45
N TYR A 97 13.18 0.93 -8.82
CA TYR A 97 11.96 0.22 -8.42
C TYR A 97 12.11 -0.33 -6.99
N ALA A 98 11.10 -0.09 -6.16
CA ALA A 98 10.89 -0.84 -4.93
C ALA A 98 10.26 -2.20 -5.28
N THR A 99 10.82 -3.28 -4.76
CA THR A 99 10.36 -4.65 -5.00
C THR A 99 9.63 -5.19 -3.78
N ALA A 100 8.49 -5.84 -3.99
CA ALA A 100 7.75 -6.54 -2.95
C ALA A 100 7.47 -7.97 -3.42
N PHE A 101 7.75 -8.94 -2.56
CA PHE A 101 7.45 -10.34 -2.82
C PHE A 101 6.63 -10.90 -1.65
N TRP A 102 5.52 -11.58 -1.96
CA TRP A 102 4.73 -12.26 -0.95
C TRP A 102 4.16 -13.58 -1.47
N ILE A 103 4.04 -14.54 -0.56
CA ILE A 103 3.40 -15.84 -0.78
C ILE A 103 2.34 -16.01 0.31
N GLY A 104 1.14 -16.41 -0.08
CA GLY A 104 0.06 -16.73 0.86
C GLY A 104 -1.23 -16.00 0.53
N TYR A 105 -2.28 -16.42 1.24
CA TYR A 105 -3.63 -15.87 1.07
C TYR A 105 -3.73 -14.55 1.81
N ARG A 106 -4.20 -13.50 1.12
CA ARG A 106 -4.57 -12.22 1.75
C ARG A 106 -5.93 -12.41 2.44
N TYR A 107 -6.04 -11.95 3.68
CA TYR A 107 -7.29 -11.80 4.43
C TYR A 107 -7.55 -10.34 4.77
#